data_AF-A0A523UCK1-F1
#
_entry.id   AF-A0A523UCK1-F1
#
_cell.length_a   1.000
_cell.length_b   1.000
_cell.length_c   1.000
_cell.angle_alpha   90.00
_cell.angle_beta   90.00
_cell.angle_gamma   90.00
#
_symmetry.space_group_name_H-M   'P 1'
#
loop_
_entity.id
_entity.type
_entity.pdbx_description
1 polymer ?
#
loop_
_entity_poly.entity_id
_entity_poly.type
_entity_poly.pdbx_seq_one_letter_code
_entity_poly.pdbx_strand_id
1 'polypeptide(L)'
;MTYQAKDFSPLIGMEGFSETLLRNHFTLYQGYVNNTNKLQELLSSKAKDATNPEYAELKRRFGFEFNGMRLHEYYFENLGGKAPLDKSGTLAKKLADA
;
A
#
# COMPACT_ATOMS: atom_id res chain seq x y z
N MET A 1 -7.76 -13.15 6.70
CA MET A 1 -8.03 -12.89 5.26
C MET A 1 -6.72 -12.43 4.66
N THR A 2 -6.22 -13.14 3.66
CA THR A 2 -4.91 -12.89 3.02
C THR A 2 -5.04 -11.73 2.04
N TYR A 3 -4.11 -10.78 2.08
CA TYR A 3 -4.03 -9.70 1.10
C TYR A 3 -3.48 -10.23 -0.23
N GLN A 4 -4.11 -9.85 -1.33
CA GLN A 4 -3.65 -10.17 -2.68
C GLN A 4 -3.00 -8.94 -3.29
N ALA A 5 -1.83 -9.12 -3.91
CA ALA A 5 -1.17 -8.03 -4.62
C ALA A 5 -2.01 -7.63 -5.84
N LYS A 6 -2.28 -6.34 -5.97
CA LYS A 6 -2.95 -5.76 -7.14
C LYS A 6 -1.96 -5.68 -8.30
N ASP A 7 -2.46 -5.86 -9.52
CA ASP A 7 -1.64 -5.68 -10.72
C ASP A 7 -1.63 -4.21 -11.15
N PHE A 8 -0.45 -3.59 -11.08
CA PHE A 8 -0.20 -2.22 -11.51
C PHE A 8 0.64 -2.15 -12.80
N SER A 9 0.84 -3.29 -13.49
CA SER A 9 1.50 -3.34 -14.80
C SER A 9 0.93 -2.39 -15.86
N PRO A 10 -0.38 -2.00 -15.86
CA PRO A 10 -0.91 -1.02 -16.81
C PRO A 10 -0.30 0.39 -16.68
N LEU A 11 0.39 0.70 -15.57
CA LEU A 11 1.08 1.98 -15.37
C LEU A 11 2.41 2.06 -16.13
N ILE A 12 2.94 0.95 -16.64
CA ILE A 12 4.20 0.93 -17.40
C ILE A 12 4.00 1.70 -18.71
N GLY A 13 4.91 2.65 -18.97
CA GLY A 13 4.84 3.54 -20.13
C GLY A 13 4.14 4.87 -19.86
N MET A 14 3.73 5.16 -18.62
CA MET A 14 3.25 6.50 -18.29
C MET A 14 4.36 7.56 -18.43
N GLU A 15 3.96 8.77 -18.80
CA GLU A 15 4.87 9.91 -18.88
C GLU A 15 5.44 10.28 -17.49
N GLY A 16 6.72 10.64 -17.44
CA GLY A 16 7.39 11.07 -16.20
C GLY A 16 8.00 9.96 -15.36
N PHE A 17 7.76 8.68 -15.67
CA PHE A 17 8.34 7.53 -14.97
C PHE A 17 9.08 6.60 -15.93
N SER A 18 10.28 6.16 -15.54
CA SER A 18 10.97 5.11 -16.29
C SER A 18 10.38 3.74 -15.98
N GLU A 19 10.43 2.82 -16.94
CA GLU A 19 10.01 1.45 -16.74
C GLU A 19 10.77 0.76 -15.60
N THR A 20 12.09 0.96 -15.52
CA THR A 20 12.93 0.42 -14.45
C THR A 20 12.46 0.87 -13.07
N LEU A 21 12.13 2.16 -12.92
CA LEU A 21 11.63 2.70 -11.66
C LEU A 21 10.33 2.00 -11.25
N LEU A 22 9.35 1.90 -12.16
CA LEU A 22 8.05 1.28 -11.87
C LEU A 22 8.19 -0.21 -11.53
N ARG A 23 8.99 -0.96 -12.30
CA ARG A 23 9.22 -2.40 -12.02
C ARG A 23 9.85 -2.63 -10.65
N ASN A 24 10.83 -1.83 -10.27
CA ASN A 24 11.44 -1.89 -8.95
C ASN A 24 10.43 -1.55 -7.86
N HIS A 25 9.60 -0.52 -8.07
CA HIS A 25 8.59 -0.09 -7.11
C HIS A 25 7.49 -1.13 -6.90
N PHE A 26 7.04 -1.78 -7.98
CA PHE A 26 6.08 -2.90 -7.89
C PHE A 26 6.66 -4.11 -7.16
N THR A 27 7.96 -4.38 -7.34
CA THR A 27 8.65 -5.46 -6.61
C THR A 27 8.69 -5.18 -5.11
N LEU A 28 8.99 -3.94 -4.71
CA LEU A 28 8.94 -3.50 -3.31
C LEU A 28 7.53 -3.64 -2.74
N TYR A 29 6.50 -3.20 -3.49
CA TYR A 29 5.10 -3.37 -3.11
C TYR A 29 4.72 -4.83 -2.87
N GLN A 30 5.08 -5.75 -3.78
CA GLN A 30 4.83 -7.18 -3.61
C GLN A 30 5.52 -7.73 -2.36
N GLY A 31 6.71 -7.22 -2.03
CA GLY A 31 7.40 -7.50 -0.77
C GLY A 31 6.54 -7.15 0.45
N TYR A 32 5.96 -5.94 0.49
CA TYR A 32 5.09 -5.50 1.59
C TYR A 32 3.84 -6.37 1.72
N VAL A 33 3.20 -6.75 0.61
CA VAL A 33 2.03 -7.66 0.62
C VAL A 33 2.41 -9.00 1.26
N ASN A 34 3.50 -9.61 0.78
CA ASN A 34 3.97 -10.91 1.24
C ASN A 34 4.32 -10.89 2.73
N ASN A 35 5.05 -9.87 3.17
CA ASN A 35 5.46 -9.74 4.57
C ASN A 35 4.28 -9.42 5.49
N THR A 36 3.31 -8.61 5.05
CA THR A 36 2.09 -8.34 5.81
C THR A 36 1.32 -9.63 6.09
N ASN A 37 1.15 -10.48 5.08
CA ASN A 37 0.50 -11.78 5.22
C ASN A 37 1.25 -12.71 6.19
N LYS A 38 2.57 -12.84 6.02
CA LYS A 38 3.43 -13.65 6.91
C LYS A 38 3.34 -13.19 8.37
N LEU A 39 3.42 -11.88 8.61
CA LEU A 39 3.33 -11.32 9.97
C LEU A 39 1.94 -11.49 10.56
N GLN A 40 0.89 -11.37 9.75
CA GLN A 40 -0.47 -11.64 10.20
C GLN A 40 -0.63 -13.10 10.66
N GLU A 41 -0.08 -14.06 9.91
CA GLU A 41 -0.09 -15.47 10.27
C GLU A 41 0.68 -15.71 11.58
N LEU A 42 1.91 -15.21 11.69
CA LEU A 42 2.74 -15.33 12.90
C LEU A 42 2.10 -14.69 14.13
N LEU A 43 1.46 -13.54 13.98
CA LEU A 43 0.76 -12.88 15.09
C LEU A 43 -0.52 -13.62 15.49
N SER A 44 -1.15 -14.35 14.57
CA SER A 44 -2.36 -15.11 14.84
C SER A 44 -2.07 -16.42 15.58
N SER A 45 -0.86 -16.97 15.44
CA SER A 45 -0.43 -18.18 16.15
C SER A 45 0.15 -17.93 17.55
N LYS A 46 0.30 -16.65 17.96
CA LYS A 46 0.87 -16.26 19.26
C LYS A 46 -0.18 -15.69 20.21
N ALA A 47 0.06 -15.82 21.51
CA ALA A 47 -0.74 -15.13 22.53
C ALA A 47 -0.60 -13.62 22.37
N LYS A 48 -1.71 -12.89 22.51
CA LYS A 48 -1.75 -11.43 22.39
C LYS A 48 -1.20 -10.77 23.65
N ASP A 49 0.11 -10.82 23.82
CA ASP A 49 0.81 -10.26 24.97
C ASP A 49 1.82 -9.21 24.52
N ALA A 50 1.50 -7.94 24.76
CA ALA A 50 2.37 -6.83 24.41
C ALA A 50 3.62 -6.72 25.32
N THR A 51 3.67 -7.45 26.44
CA THR A 51 4.85 -7.48 27.31
C THR A 51 5.90 -8.50 26.83
N ASN A 52 5.48 -9.47 26.02
CA ASN A 52 6.40 -10.39 25.37
C ASN A 52 7.20 -9.66 24.26
N PRO A 53 8.54 -9.62 24.33
CA PRO A 53 9.36 -8.88 23.37
C PRO A 53 9.22 -9.36 21.92
N GLU A 54 9.05 -10.67 21.70
CA GLU A 54 8.90 -11.24 20.36
C GLU A 54 7.55 -10.83 19.74
N TYR A 55 6.46 -10.92 20.51
CA TYR A 55 5.14 -10.48 20.04
C TYR A 55 5.14 -8.97 19.76
N ALA A 56 5.71 -8.17 20.67
CA ALA A 56 5.81 -6.72 20.51
C ALA A 56 6.58 -6.33 19.24
N GLU A 57 7.68 -7.03 18.94
CA GLU A 57 8.45 -6.82 17.70
C GLU A 57 7.63 -7.12 16.46
N LEU A 58 7.01 -8.30 16.40
CA LEU A 58 6.18 -8.71 15.27
C LEU A 58 5.02 -7.73 15.06
N LYS A 59 4.42 -7.25 16.14
CA LYS A 59 3.31 -6.31 16.07
C LYS A 59 3.76 -4.94 15.56
N ARG A 60 4.93 -4.46 15.99
CA ARG A 60 5.52 -3.21 15.48
C ARG A 60 5.87 -3.34 13.99
N ARG A 61 6.52 -4.45 13.61
CA ARG A 61 6.89 -4.71 12.21
C ARG A 61 5.67 -4.84 11.30
N PHE A 62 4.59 -5.45 11.79
CA PHE A 62 3.34 -5.55 11.04
C PHE A 62 2.81 -4.17 10.62
N GLY A 63 2.87 -3.17 11.51
CA GLY A 63 2.48 -1.80 11.16
C GLY A 63 3.28 -1.21 10.01
N PHE A 64 4.59 -1.46 9.97
CA PHE A 64 5.46 -1.02 8.88
C PHE A 64 5.11 -1.68 7.55
N GLU A 65 5.00 -3.01 7.52
CA GLU A 65 4.69 -3.75 6.28
C GLU A 65 3.27 -3.43 5.78
N PHE A 66 2.29 -3.35 6.70
CA PHE A 66 0.91 -3.04 6.35
C PHE A 66 0.77 -1.64 5.76
N ASN A 67 1.43 -0.64 6.35
CA ASN A 67 1.45 0.71 5.80
C ASN A 67 2.19 0.74 4.46
N GLY A 68 3.31 0.02 4.34
CA GLY A 68 4.02 -0.17 3.07
C GLY A 68 3.07 -0.69 1.99
N MET A 69 2.27 -1.72 2.28
CA MET A 69 1.30 -2.25 1.34
C MET A 69 0.21 -1.22 0.99
N ARG A 70 -0.50 -0.67 1.99
CA ARG A 70 -1.67 0.18 1.74
C ARG A 70 -1.35 1.54 1.13
N LEU A 71 -0.27 2.17 1.56
CA LEU A 71 0.13 3.46 1.00
C LEU A 71 0.58 3.32 -0.45
N HIS A 72 1.23 2.20 -0.81
CA HIS A 72 1.59 1.94 -2.20
C HIS A 72 0.35 1.64 -3.07
N GLU A 73 -0.64 0.91 -2.55
CA GLU A 73 -1.91 0.75 -3.27
C GLU A 73 -2.57 2.09 -3.56
N TYR A 74 -2.73 2.95 -2.54
CA TYR A 74 -3.28 4.28 -2.75
C TYR A 74 -2.45 5.11 -3.73
N TYR A 75 -1.13 5.05 -3.63
CA TYR A 75 -0.25 5.76 -4.55
C TYR A 75 -0.49 5.34 -6.00
N PHE A 76 -0.40 4.04 -6.31
CA PHE A 76 -0.54 3.56 -7.68
C PHE A 76 -1.97 3.70 -8.23
N GLU A 77 -3.01 3.52 -7.40
CA GLU A 77 -4.42 3.71 -7.81
C GLU A 77 -4.75 5.15 -8.19
N ASN A 78 -3.95 6.12 -7.75
CA ASN A 78 -4.13 7.53 -8.09
C ASN A 78 -3.25 7.97 -9.29
N LEU A 79 -2.53 7.06 -9.94
CA LEU A 79 -1.71 7.36 -11.14
C LEU A 79 -2.42 7.00 -12.45
N GLY A 80 -1.91 7.52 -13.57
CA GLY A 80 -2.36 7.17 -14.93
C GLY A 80 -3.61 7.90 -15.42
N GLY A 81 -4.30 8.65 -14.57
CA GLY A 81 -5.43 9.49 -14.95
C GLY A 81 -5.00 10.76 -15.69
N LYS A 82 -5.68 11.07 -16.80
CA LYS A 82 -5.56 12.36 -17.53
C LYS A 82 -6.79 13.25 -17.39
N ALA A 83 -7.81 12.77 -16.68
CA ALA A 83 -9.05 13.49 -16.51
C ALA A 83 -8.85 14.68 -15.55
N PRO A 84 -9.36 15.88 -15.88
CA PRO A 84 -9.37 16.97 -14.92
C PRO A 84 -10.25 16.61 -13.72
N LEU A 85 -10.00 17.28 -12.59
CA LEU A 85 -10.85 17.18 -11.41
C LEU A 85 -12.32 17.49 -11.79
N ASP A 86 -13.24 16.60 -11.45
CA ASP A 86 -14.67 16.84 -11.60
C ASP A 86 -15.12 17.97 -10.67
N LYS A 87 -15.41 19.13 -11.27
CA LYS A 87 -15.83 20.34 -10.56
C LYS A 87 -17.18 20.17 -9.84
N SER A 88 -18.00 19.20 -10.24
CA SER A 88 -19.28 18.90 -9.59
C SER A 88 -19.15 17.95 -8.40
N GLY A 89 -18.01 17.25 -8.29
CA GLY A 89 -17.74 16.23 -7.29
C GLY A 89 -17.51 16.77 -5.88
N THR A 90 -17.68 15.89 -4.89
CA THR A 90 -17.52 16.22 -3.46
C THR A 90 -16.16 16.82 -3.13
N LEU A 91 -15.08 16.30 -3.73
CA LEU A 91 -13.72 16.80 -3.50
C LEU A 91 -13.57 18.26 -3.97
N ALA A 92 -14.05 18.59 -5.17
CA ALA A 92 -13.95 19.95 -5.71
C ALA A 92 -14.71 20.97 -4.86
N LYS A 93 -15.90 20.60 -4.35
CA LYS A 93 -16.68 21.46 -3.44
C LYS A 93 -15.92 21.73 -2.14
N LYS A 94 -15.35 20.68 -1.53
CA LYS A 94 -14.57 20.82 -0.29
C LYS A 94 -13.31 21.66 -0.44
N LEU A 95 -12.67 21.63 -1.62
CA LEU A 95 -11.50 22.47 -1.90
C LEU A 95 -11.87 23.96 -2.12
N ALA A 96 -13.08 24.25 -2.57
CA ALA A 96 -13.56 25.63 -2.76
C ALA A 96 -14.02 26.29 -1.46
N ASP A 97 -14.41 25.49 -0.46
CA ASP A 97 -14.83 25.95 0.87
C ASP A 97 -13.65 26.24 1.83
N ALA A 98 -12.41 25.92 1.43
CA ALA A 98 -11.18 26.05 2.22
C ALA A 98 -10.39 27.32 1.88
#